data_AF-A0A3M2BVN6-F1
#
_entry.id   AF-A0A3M2BVN6-F1
#
_cell.length_a   1.000
_cell.length_b   1.000
_cell.length_c   1.000
_cell.angle_alpha   90.00
_cell.angle_beta   90.00
_cell.angle_gamma   90.00
#
_symmetry.space_group_name_H-M   'P 1'
#
loop_
_entity.id
_entity.type
_entity.pdbx_description
1 polymer ?
#
loop_
_entity_poly.entity_id
_entity_poly.type
_entity_poly.pdbx_seq_one_letter_code
_entity_poly.pdbx_strand_id
1 'polypeptide(L)'
;MRSETQEAGDRPRSALVLGASGLVGGHLLRRLLDDATWGLVRAVVRRPLAVEHPRLEQRVVDFDRLERHADAFAVADVFCCLGTTMKKAGSRDAFRRVDYLYPFEAARLAEAAGADRFQLVSSLGADPASGNFYLRVKGEVERVVARLAFGAFDVFRPSILLGERPEPRPAEALAAGFGRALAVVLIGPLRRYRPIPAAMVAAAMVEVAARGEGGHHVYESEAIYAIARRARRRASRRRGGPAGPPPAAA
;
A
#
# COMPACT_ATOMS: atom_id res chain seq x y z
N MET A 1 -28.43 28.17 25.14
CA MET A 1 -27.62 27.98 23.93
C MET A 1 -26.71 26.79 24.14
N ARG A 2 -27.07 25.63 23.58
CA ARG A 2 -26.29 24.40 23.71
C ARG A 2 -25.11 24.49 22.74
N SER A 3 -23.90 24.42 23.27
CA SER A 3 -22.68 24.28 22.48
C SER A 3 -22.63 22.87 21.89
N GLU A 4 -22.70 22.78 20.58
CA GLU A 4 -22.45 21.57 19.80
C GLU A 4 -20.96 21.26 19.84
N THR A 5 -20.52 20.55 20.87
CA THR A 5 -19.19 19.95 20.91
C THR A 5 -19.22 18.65 20.09
N GLN A 6 -19.02 18.79 18.78
CA GLN A 6 -18.25 17.93 17.89
C GLN A 6 -18.04 16.46 18.34
N GLU A 7 -18.98 15.57 18.00
CA GLU A 7 -18.75 14.12 17.92
C GLU A 7 -18.04 13.78 16.60
N ALA A 8 -16.72 13.92 16.57
CA ALA A 8 -15.86 13.51 15.44
C ALA A 8 -15.19 12.14 15.67
N GLY A 9 -15.78 11.28 16.52
CA GLY A 9 -15.32 9.92 16.75
C GLY A 9 -16.36 8.91 16.27
N ASP A 10 -15.94 7.98 15.43
CA ASP A 10 -16.58 6.67 15.16
C ASP A 10 -17.36 6.46 13.84
N ARG A 11 -17.24 7.36 12.84
CA ARG A 11 -17.64 6.98 11.47
C ARG A 11 -16.52 6.20 10.76
N PRO A 12 -16.81 5.02 10.20
CA PRO A 12 -15.80 4.23 9.50
C PRO A 12 -15.34 4.96 8.23
N ARG A 13 -14.03 4.92 7.96
CA ARG A 13 -13.39 5.64 6.84
C ARG A 13 -13.65 4.97 5.50
N SER A 14 -13.48 5.71 4.41
CA SER A 14 -13.47 5.14 3.06
C SER A 14 -12.04 5.03 2.55
N ALA A 15 -11.73 3.89 1.90
CA ALA A 15 -10.43 3.63 1.30
C ALA A 15 -10.55 3.42 -0.21
N LEU A 16 -9.50 3.75 -0.95
CA LEU A 16 -9.34 3.42 -2.37
C LEU A 16 -8.04 2.65 -2.59
N VAL A 17 -8.09 1.55 -3.36
CA VAL A 17 -6.91 0.77 -3.73
C VAL A 17 -6.71 0.79 -5.24
N LEU A 18 -5.58 1.33 -5.70
CA LEU A 18 -5.10 1.19 -7.07
C LEU A 18 -4.11 0.03 -7.12
N GLY A 19 -4.23 -0.83 -8.13
CA GLY A 19 -3.37 -2.01 -8.26
C GLY A 19 -3.78 -3.17 -7.34
N ALA A 20 -5.07 -3.27 -7.00
CA ALA A 20 -5.63 -4.31 -6.14
C ALA A 20 -5.46 -5.76 -6.67
N SER A 21 -5.22 -5.96 -7.97
CA SER A 21 -4.85 -7.26 -8.55
C SER A 21 -3.36 -7.59 -8.44
N GLY A 22 -2.54 -6.63 -8.03
CA GLY A 22 -1.10 -6.78 -7.88
C GLY A 22 -0.71 -7.51 -6.59
N LEU A 23 0.57 -7.85 -6.48
CA LEU A 23 1.09 -8.63 -5.36
C LEU A 23 0.85 -7.95 -3.99
N VAL A 24 1.23 -6.67 -3.85
CA VAL A 24 0.98 -5.91 -2.61
C VAL A 24 -0.51 -5.53 -2.51
N GLY A 25 -1.09 -5.01 -3.58
CA GLY A 25 -2.47 -4.52 -3.61
C GLY A 25 -3.51 -5.59 -3.27
N GLY A 26 -3.30 -6.85 -3.67
CA GLY A 26 -4.21 -7.95 -3.33
C GLY A 26 -4.16 -8.33 -1.85
N HIS A 27 -2.99 -8.28 -1.21
CA HIS A 27 -2.90 -8.43 0.24
C HIS A 27 -3.48 -7.22 0.97
N LEU A 28 -3.28 -6.02 0.44
CA LEU A 28 -3.82 -4.79 1.01
C LEU A 28 -5.35 -4.76 0.97
N LEU A 29 -5.93 -5.09 -0.18
CA LEU A 29 -7.39 -5.15 -0.35
C LEU A 29 -8.03 -6.04 0.70
N ARG A 30 -7.53 -7.28 0.87
CA ARG A 30 -8.07 -8.21 1.87
C ARG A 30 -7.97 -7.64 3.29
N ARG A 31 -6.83 -7.02 3.64
CA ARG A 31 -6.64 -6.42 4.96
C ARG A 31 -7.59 -5.26 5.24
N LEU A 32 -7.82 -4.40 4.25
CA LEU A 32 -8.78 -3.30 4.38
C LEU A 32 -10.21 -3.83 4.52
N LEU A 33 -10.56 -4.87 3.76
CA LEU A 33 -11.87 -5.52 3.87
C LEU A 33 -12.06 -6.26 5.19
N ASP A 34 -10.99 -6.71 5.86
CA ASP A 34 -11.05 -7.38 7.16
C ASP A 34 -11.05 -6.40 8.36
N ASP A 35 -10.82 -5.11 8.13
CA ASP A 35 -10.65 -4.11 9.18
C ASP A 35 -11.85 -3.14 9.23
N ALA A 36 -12.53 -3.10 10.38
CA ALA A 36 -13.72 -2.27 10.60
C ALA A 36 -13.43 -0.76 10.58
N THR A 37 -12.16 -0.35 10.62
CA THR A 37 -11.76 1.05 10.43
C THR A 37 -12.22 1.59 9.07
N TRP A 38 -12.35 0.72 8.05
CA TRP A 38 -12.85 1.09 6.73
C TRP A 38 -14.23 0.48 6.44
N GLY A 39 -15.21 1.37 6.28
CA GLY A 39 -16.61 1.03 6.01
C GLY A 39 -16.89 0.82 4.52
N LEU A 40 -16.05 1.42 3.67
CA LEU A 40 -16.07 1.29 2.22
C LEU A 40 -14.63 1.11 1.73
N VAL A 41 -14.41 0.12 0.88
CA VAL A 41 -13.13 -0.10 0.19
C VAL A 41 -13.40 -0.13 -1.31
N ARG A 42 -12.96 0.90 -2.01
CA ARG A 42 -13.09 1.03 -3.45
C ARG A 42 -11.85 0.49 -4.15
N ALA A 43 -11.99 -0.50 -5.02
CA ALA A 43 -10.92 -0.97 -5.88
C ALA A 43 -11.05 -0.32 -7.26
N VAL A 44 -10.09 0.53 -7.64
CA VAL A 44 -10.00 1.09 -9.00
C VAL A 44 -9.13 0.17 -9.83
N VAL A 45 -9.74 -0.49 -10.80
CA VAL A 45 -9.17 -1.63 -11.52
C VAL A 45 -9.36 -1.52 -13.03
N ARG A 46 -8.50 -2.19 -13.80
CA ARG A 46 -8.65 -2.27 -15.27
C ARG A 46 -9.64 -3.36 -15.70
N ARG A 47 -9.90 -4.33 -14.82
CA ARG A 47 -10.78 -5.48 -15.04
C ARG A 47 -11.37 -5.90 -13.68
N PRO A 48 -12.58 -6.46 -13.63
CA PRO A 48 -13.17 -6.98 -12.39
C PRO A 48 -12.26 -7.99 -11.68
N LEU A 49 -12.24 -7.93 -10.35
CA LEU A 49 -11.61 -8.90 -9.46
C LEU A 49 -12.64 -9.98 -9.10
N ALA A 50 -12.18 -11.22 -8.96
CA ALA A 50 -12.96 -12.33 -8.39
C ALA A 50 -12.98 -12.25 -6.85
N VAL A 51 -13.32 -11.09 -6.31
CA VAL A 51 -13.46 -10.83 -4.87
C VAL A 51 -14.82 -10.19 -4.67
N GLU A 52 -15.62 -10.79 -3.80
CA GLU A 52 -16.93 -10.27 -3.40
C GLU A 52 -16.90 -9.97 -1.91
N HIS A 53 -17.38 -8.80 -1.54
CA HIS A 53 -17.47 -8.39 -0.14
C HIS A 53 -18.49 -7.24 -0.01
N PRO A 54 -19.33 -7.18 1.03
CA PRO A 54 -20.36 -6.15 1.17
C PRO A 54 -19.80 -4.72 1.26
N ARG A 55 -18.55 -4.56 1.72
CA ARG A 55 -17.84 -3.27 1.77
C ARG A 55 -16.99 -2.97 0.53
N LEU A 56 -16.93 -3.89 -0.44
CA LEU A 56 -16.11 -3.73 -1.64
C LEU A 56 -16.92 -3.08 -2.76
N GLU A 57 -16.44 -1.96 -3.26
CA GLU A 57 -16.91 -1.35 -4.49
C GLU A 57 -15.83 -1.47 -5.57
N GLN A 58 -16.14 -2.06 -6.72
CA GLN A 58 -15.18 -2.15 -7.83
C GLN A 58 -15.52 -1.10 -8.89
N ARG A 59 -14.56 -0.22 -9.21
CA ARG A 59 -14.65 0.74 -10.31
C ARG A 59 -13.71 0.31 -11.44
N VAL A 60 -14.29 -0.20 -12.52
CA VAL A 60 -13.55 -0.55 -13.73
C VAL A 60 -13.32 0.72 -14.54
N VAL A 61 -12.06 1.09 -14.74
CA VAL A 61 -11.67 2.35 -15.40
C VAL A 61 -10.66 2.13 -16.50
N ASP A 62 -10.65 3.07 -17.46
CA ASP A 62 -9.52 3.27 -18.36
C ASP A 62 -8.49 4.18 -17.67
N PHE A 63 -7.31 3.65 -17.39
CA PHE A 63 -6.25 4.42 -16.73
C PHE A 63 -5.61 5.46 -17.65
N ASP A 64 -5.72 5.31 -18.97
CA ASP A 64 -5.28 6.34 -19.92
C ASP A 64 -6.24 7.54 -19.96
N ARG A 65 -7.42 7.41 -19.32
CA ARG A 65 -8.47 8.44 -19.25
C ARG A 65 -9.06 8.57 -17.84
N LEU A 66 -8.18 8.53 -16.84
CA LEU A 66 -8.55 8.47 -15.43
C LEU A 66 -9.37 9.69 -14.98
N GLU A 67 -9.18 10.84 -15.63
CA GLU A 67 -9.93 12.08 -15.40
C GLU A 67 -11.44 11.93 -15.60
N ARG A 68 -11.87 10.97 -16.43
CA ARG A 68 -13.30 10.68 -16.66
C ARG A 68 -13.95 9.95 -15.49
N HIS A 69 -13.16 9.53 -14.51
CA HIS A 69 -13.57 8.75 -13.35
C HIS A 69 -13.21 9.47 -12.04
N ALA A 70 -13.21 10.80 -12.04
CA ALA A 70 -12.89 11.61 -10.87
C ALA A 70 -13.78 11.29 -9.66
N ASP A 71 -15.05 10.91 -9.88
CA ASP A 71 -15.99 10.48 -8.84
C ASP A 71 -15.49 9.25 -8.05
N ALA A 72 -14.69 8.38 -8.70
CA ALA A 72 -14.11 7.23 -8.04
C ALA A 72 -13.12 7.62 -6.93
N PHE A 73 -12.54 8.83 -6.95
CA PHE A 73 -11.48 9.25 -6.03
C PHE A 73 -11.97 9.94 -4.76
N ALA A 74 -13.30 10.16 -4.61
CA ALA A 74 -13.90 10.70 -3.39
C ALA A 74 -13.87 9.68 -2.25
N VAL A 75 -12.72 9.56 -1.57
CA VAL A 75 -12.47 8.72 -0.40
C VAL A 75 -11.54 9.41 0.60
N ALA A 76 -11.45 8.92 1.85
CA ALA A 76 -10.55 9.48 2.85
C ALA A 76 -9.08 9.03 2.67
N ASP A 77 -8.85 7.72 2.47
CA ASP A 77 -7.51 7.13 2.36
C ASP A 77 -7.29 6.52 0.96
N VAL A 78 -6.23 6.93 0.27
CA VAL A 78 -5.85 6.37 -1.05
C VAL A 78 -4.58 5.55 -0.95
N PHE A 79 -4.62 4.32 -1.45
CA PHE A 79 -3.48 3.41 -1.49
C PHE A 79 -3.11 3.08 -2.94
N CYS A 80 -1.98 3.61 -3.40
CA CYS A 80 -1.44 3.36 -4.72
C CYS A 80 -0.40 2.23 -4.70
N CYS A 81 -0.84 1.04 -5.11
CA CYS A 81 0.01 -0.16 -5.31
C CYS A 81 0.31 -0.42 -6.79
N LEU A 82 0.17 0.58 -7.65
CA LEU A 82 0.50 0.47 -9.07
C LEU A 82 1.99 0.31 -9.27
N GLY A 83 2.34 -0.54 -10.23
CA GLY A 83 3.70 -0.72 -10.68
C GLY A 83 3.79 -1.88 -11.65
N THR A 84 4.70 -1.76 -12.61
CA THR A 84 5.04 -2.82 -13.55
C THR A 84 6.54 -3.11 -13.49
N THR A 85 7.00 -4.03 -14.32
CA THR A 85 8.43 -4.23 -14.55
C THR A 85 8.77 -3.75 -15.95
N MET A 86 10.02 -3.35 -16.20
CA MET A 86 10.47 -3.06 -17.57
C MET A 86 10.14 -4.20 -18.54
N LYS A 87 10.33 -5.46 -18.10
CA LYS A 87 9.99 -6.64 -18.90
C LYS A 87 8.51 -6.72 -19.26
N LYS A 88 7.61 -6.44 -18.29
CA LYS A 88 6.15 -6.49 -18.50
C LYS A 88 5.63 -5.27 -19.26
N ALA A 89 6.23 -4.10 -19.06
CA ALA A 89 5.92 -2.89 -19.80
C ALA A 89 6.32 -3.00 -21.28
N GLY A 90 7.41 -3.70 -21.58
CA GLY A 90 7.95 -3.83 -22.93
C GLY A 90 8.70 -2.59 -23.44
N SER A 91 8.43 -1.40 -22.91
CA SER A 91 9.14 -0.16 -23.28
C SER A 91 9.28 0.82 -22.10
N ARG A 92 10.19 1.79 -22.25
CA ARG A 92 10.36 2.89 -21.26
C ARG A 92 9.12 3.75 -21.14
N ASP A 93 8.44 4.04 -22.26
CA ASP A 93 7.23 4.87 -22.25
C ASP A 93 6.07 4.15 -21.58
N ALA A 94 5.87 2.86 -21.89
CA ALA A 94 4.86 2.06 -21.21
C ALA A 94 5.14 1.92 -19.71
N PHE A 95 6.41 1.80 -19.32
CA PHE A 95 6.81 1.79 -17.91
C PHE A 95 6.50 3.14 -17.25
N ARG A 96 6.88 4.26 -17.89
CA ARG A 96 6.62 5.61 -17.37
C ARG A 96 5.13 5.91 -17.28
N ARG A 97 4.29 5.41 -18.19
CA ARG A 97 2.83 5.49 -18.07
C ARG A 97 2.34 4.84 -16.77
N VAL A 98 2.74 3.60 -16.51
CA VAL A 98 2.24 2.83 -15.37
C VAL A 98 2.84 3.26 -14.03
N ASP A 99 4.14 3.57 -13.98
CA ASP A 99 4.86 3.81 -12.73
C ASP A 99 5.03 5.30 -12.39
N TYR A 100 4.69 6.22 -13.29
CA TYR A 100 4.71 7.67 -13.05
C TYR A 100 3.37 8.34 -13.37
N LEU A 101 2.86 8.23 -14.60
CA LEU A 101 1.69 9.01 -15.01
C LEU A 101 0.42 8.57 -14.25
N TYR A 102 0.11 7.28 -14.22
CA TYR A 102 -1.10 6.81 -13.54
C TYR A 102 -1.10 7.10 -12.03
N PRO A 103 -0.03 6.86 -11.26
CA PRO A 103 0.00 7.23 -9.85
C PRO A 103 -0.10 8.75 -9.63
N PHE A 104 0.52 9.56 -10.49
CA PHE A 104 0.45 11.01 -10.38
C PHE A 104 -0.96 11.53 -10.66
N GLU A 105 -1.60 11.11 -11.75
CA GLU A 105 -2.97 11.52 -12.05
C GLU A 105 -3.96 11.03 -10.98
N ALA A 106 -3.78 9.80 -10.48
CA ALA A 106 -4.57 9.30 -9.37
C ALA A 106 -4.42 10.16 -8.10
N ALA A 107 -3.21 10.60 -7.79
CA ALA A 107 -2.96 11.48 -6.65
C ALA A 107 -3.62 12.85 -6.87
N ARG A 108 -3.52 13.41 -8.07
CA ARG A 108 -4.14 14.70 -8.41
C ARG A 108 -5.67 14.65 -8.31
N LEU A 109 -6.29 13.56 -8.78
CA LEU A 109 -7.74 13.35 -8.68
C LEU A 109 -8.17 13.12 -7.22
N ALA A 110 -7.38 12.39 -6.44
CA ALA A 110 -7.64 12.17 -5.02
C ALA A 110 -7.57 13.46 -4.20
N GLU A 111 -6.53 14.28 -4.41
CA GLU A 111 -6.42 15.60 -3.77
C GLU A 111 -7.61 16.48 -4.14
N ALA A 112 -7.96 16.57 -5.43
CA ALA A 112 -9.10 17.36 -5.90
C ALA A 112 -10.45 16.86 -5.35
N ALA A 113 -10.56 15.57 -5.05
CA ALA A 113 -11.74 14.96 -4.45
C ALA A 113 -11.76 15.02 -2.91
N GLY A 114 -10.75 15.65 -2.29
CA GLY A 114 -10.68 15.88 -0.84
C GLY A 114 -10.15 14.69 -0.03
N ALA A 115 -9.40 13.78 -0.65
CA ALA A 115 -8.72 12.73 0.12
C ALA A 115 -7.67 13.33 1.06
N ASP A 116 -7.64 12.84 2.30
CA ASP A 116 -6.73 13.35 3.34
C ASP A 116 -5.36 12.66 3.28
N ARG A 117 -5.36 11.35 2.95
CA ARG A 117 -4.14 10.54 2.93
C ARG A 117 -3.90 9.89 1.58
N PHE A 118 -2.66 9.96 1.12
CA PHE A 118 -2.19 9.19 -0.04
C PHE A 118 -0.97 8.34 0.35
N GLN A 119 -1.03 7.04 0.07
CA GLN A 119 0.08 6.11 0.28
C GLN A 119 0.58 5.57 -1.06
N LEU A 120 1.89 5.60 -1.27
CA LEU A 120 2.53 5.16 -2.51
C LEU A 120 3.49 4.00 -2.26
N VAL A 121 3.32 2.88 -2.97
CA VAL A 121 4.32 1.83 -3.04
C VAL A 121 5.36 2.18 -4.11
N SER A 122 6.54 2.55 -3.63
CA SER A 122 7.71 2.87 -4.44
C SER A 122 8.76 1.75 -4.35
N SER A 123 10.05 2.09 -4.26
CA SER A 123 11.15 1.14 -4.19
C SER A 123 12.32 1.67 -3.38
N LEU A 124 13.04 0.78 -2.72
CA LEU A 124 14.31 1.09 -2.07
C LEU A 124 15.30 1.71 -3.08
N GLY A 125 15.85 2.87 -2.74
CA GLY A 125 16.77 3.60 -3.61
C GLY A 125 16.09 4.42 -4.71
N ALA A 126 14.77 4.60 -4.66
CA ALA A 126 14.08 5.56 -5.52
C ALA A 126 14.68 6.97 -5.35
N ASP A 127 15.14 7.53 -6.46
CA ASP A 127 15.83 8.81 -6.49
C ASP A 127 15.68 9.43 -7.89
N PRO A 128 15.06 10.61 -8.03
CA PRO A 128 14.88 11.27 -9.32
C PRO A 128 16.19 11.64 -10.03
N ALA A 129 17.33 11.64 -9.34
CA ALA A 129 18.66 11.85 -9.92
C ALA A 129 19.37 10.54 -10.31
N SER A 130 18.77 9.37 -10.06
CA SER A 130 19.40 8.07 -10.31
C SER A 130 19.73 7.86 -11.79
N GLY A 131 20.91 7.30 -12.08
CA GLY A 131 21.25 6.80 -13.42
C GLY A 131 20.37 5.62 -13.86
N ASN A 132 19.85 4.84 -12.91
CA ASN A 132 18.95 3.72 -13.18
C ASN A 132 17.53 4.23 -13.51
N PHE A 133 17.05 3.96 -14.73
CA PHE A 133 15.74 4.41 -15.21
C PHE A 133 14.58 4.03 -14.28
N TYR A 134 14.59 2.80 -13.74
CA TYR A 134 13.53 2.34 -12.82
C TYR A 134 13.49 3.16 -11.53
N LEU A 135 14.65 3.33 -10.88
CA LEU A 135 14.75 4.09 -9.62
C LEU A 135 14.49 5.58 -9.84
N ARG A 136 14.88 6.10 -11.00
CA ARG A 136 14.62 7.47 -11.43
C ARG A 136 13.13 7.75 -11.54
N VAL A 137 12.39 6.93 -12.30
CA VAL A 137 10.94 7.10 -12.48
C VAL A 137 10.21 7.00 -11.13
N LYS A 138 10.62 6.05 -10.26
CA LYS A 138 10.06 5.93 -8.91
C LYS A 138 10.32 7.17 -8.04
N GLY A 139 11.54 7.71 -8.06
CA GLY A 139 11.86 8.94 -7.33
C GLY A 139 11.20 10.19 -7.92
N GLU A 140 11.03 10.25 -9.24
CA GLU A 140 10.32 11.32 -9.93
C GLU A 140 8.85 11.39 -9.49
N VAL A 141 8.15 10.25 -9.43
CA VAL A 141 6.74 10.23 -9.02
C VAL A 141 6.56 10.59 -7.54
N GLU A 142 7.44 10.10 -6.66
CA GLU A 142 7.44 10.52 -5.24
C GLU A 142 7.57 12.04 -5.11
N ARG A 143 8.51 12.64 -5.85
CA ARG A 143 8.79 14.07 -5.79
C ARG A 143 7.60 14.92 -6.24
N VAL A 144 6.87 14.51 -7.29
CA VAL A 144 5.73 15.29 -7.77
C VAL A 144 4.49 15.10 -6.91
N VAL A 145 4.25 13.90 -6.37
CA VAL A 145 3.13 13.65 -5.45
C VAL A 145 3.35 14.34 -4.10
N ALA A 146 4.59 14.45 -3.61
CA ALA A 146 4.93 15.18 -2.39
C ALA A 146 4.61 16.69 -2.43
N ARG A 147 4.30 17.24 -3.61
CA ARG A 147 3.91 18.65 -3.77
C ARG A 147 2.40 18.87 -3.66
N LEU A 148 1.62 17.79 -3.59
CA LEU A 148 0.18 17.84 -3.40
C LEU A 148 -0.15 18.04 -1.91
N ALA A 149 -1.27 18.68 -1.63
CA ALA A 149 -1.71 19.15 -0.32
C ALA A 149 -2.49 18.08 0.48
N PHE A 150 -1.99 16.85 0.51
CA PHE A 150 -2.52 15.81 1.40
C PHE A 150 -2.21 16.14 2.86
N GLY A 151 -3.15 15.87 3.77
CA GLY A 151 -2.89 15.87 5.22
C GLY A 151 -1.81 14.85 5.61
N ALA A 152 -1.72 13.75 4.86
CA ALA A 152 -0.60 12.81 4.94
C ALA A 152 -0.20 12.21 3.59
N PHE A 153 1.11 12.16 3.33
CA PHE A 153 1.70 11.44 2.21
C PHE A 153 2.72 10.42 2.70
N ASP A 154 2.43 9.13 2.54
CA ASP A 154 3.29 8.04 3.00
C ASP A 154 3.90 7.27 1.83
N VAL A 155 5.23 7.26 1.75
CA VAL A 155 5.97 6.53 0.72
C VAL A 155 6.55 5.24 1.32
N PHE A 156 6.18 4.11 0.75
CA PHE A 156 6.73 2.81 1.11
C PHE A 156 7.80 2.41 0.10
N ARG A 157 9.05 2.31 0.53
CA ARG A 157 10.21 1.90 -0.28
C ARG A 157 10.66 0.48 0.09
N PRO A 158 9.90 -0.57 -0.30
CA PRO A 158 10.31 -1.94 -0.03
C PRO A 158 11.56 -2.30 -0.83
N SER A 159 12.32 -3.25 -0.28
CA SER A 159 13.35 -3.99 -1.00
C SER A 159 12.69 -5.02 -1.95
N ILE A 160 13.39 -6.11 -2.28
CA ILE A 160 12.88 -7.17 -3.15
C ILE A 160 11.61 -7.78 -2.53
N LEU A 161 10.48 -7.69 -3.26
CA LEU A 161 9.21 -8.25 -2.83
C LEU A 161 9.16 -9.77 -3.01
N LEU A 162 8.81 -10.51 -1.95
CA LEU A 162 8.50 -11.93 -1.99
C LEU A 162 6.99 -12.19 -2.02
N GLY A 163 6.56 -13.21 -2.76
CA GLY A 163 5.19 -13.73 -2.72
C GLY A 163 4.80 -14.38 -4.05
N GLU A 164 3.79 -15.25 -3.99
CA GLU A 164 3.27 -15.97 -5.16
C GLU A 164 2.60 -15.01 -6.13
N ARG A 165 2.97 -15.10 -7.40
CA ARG A 165 2.36 -14.35 -8.51
C ARG A 165 1.69 -15.33 -9.46
N PRO A 166 0.60 -14.95 -10.14
CA PRO A 166 -0.03 -15.80 -11.17
C PRO A 166 0.90 -16.07 -12.36
N GLU A 167 1.84 -15.16 -12.65
CA GLU A 167 2.86 -15.32 -13.68
C GLU A 167 4.22 -15.55 -13.00
N PRO A 168 4.81 -16.76 -13.09
CA PRO A 168 6.13 -17.00 -12.53
C PRO A 168 7.16 -16.16 -13.30
N ARG A 169 8.04 -15.47 -12.57
CA ARG A 169 9.26 -14.95 -13.20
C ARG A 169 10.16 -16.16 -13.46
N PRO A 170 10.71 -16.38 -14.67
CA PRO A 170 11.58 -17.53 -14.94
C PRO A 170 12.92 -17.52 -14.17
N ALA A 171 13.13 -16.55 -13.26
CA ALA A 171 14.26 -16.51 -12.34
C ALA A 171 13.91 -16.98 -10.90
N GLU A 172 12.64 -17.30 -10.58
CA GLU A 172 12.22 -17.55 -9.19
C GLU A 172 12.38 -18.99 -8.71
N ALA A 173 12.60 -19.98 -9.58
CA ALA A 173 12.83 -21.36 -9.12
C ALA A 173 14.19 -21.54 -8.42
N LEU A 174 15.22 -20.78 -8.81
CA LEU A 174 16.55 -20.83 -8.19
C LEU A 174 16.72 -19.85 -7.01
N ALA A 175 15.85 -18.84 -6.89
CA ALA A 175 15.96 -17.79 -5.87
C ALA A 175 15.35 -18.18 -4.51
N ALA A 176 14.42 -19.12 -4.44
CA ALA A 176 13.77 -19.50 -3.18
C ALA A 176 14.75 -20.19 -2.20
N GLY A 177 15.68 -21.00 -2.71
CA GLY A 177 16.77 -21.60 -1.91
C GLY A 177 17.84 -20.58 -1.52
N PHE A 178 18.21 -19.70 -2.46
CA PHE A 178 19.26 -18.69 -2.23
C PHE A 178 18.79 -17.54 -1.31
N GLY A 179 17.51 -17.18 -1.34
CA GLY A 179 16.95 -16.08 -0.55
C GLY A 179 16.97 -16.32 0.96
N ARG A 180 16.83 -17.57 1.41
CA ARG A 180 17.00 -17.94 2.83
C ARG A 180 18.46 -17.84 3.27
N ALA A 181 19.41 -18.28 2.44
CA ALA A 181 20.84 -18.17 2.72
C ALA A 181 21.32 -16.70 2.69
N LEU A 182 20.87 -15.90 1.72
CA LEU A 182 21.23 -14.48 1.61
C LEU A 182 20.66 -13.65 2.77
N ALA A 183 19.48 -14.00 3.30
CA ALA A 183 18.91 -13.37 4.49
C ALA A 183 19.75 -13.60 5.77
N VAL A 184 20.51 -14.70 5.83
CA VAL A 184 21.47 -14.98 6.91
C VAL A 184 22.75 -14.16 6.72
N VAL A 185 23.21 -13.96 5.48
CA VAL A 185 24.45 -13.23 5.16
C VAL A 185 24.30 -11.70 5.21
N LEU A 186 23.11 -11.15 4.92
CA LEU A 186 22.85 -9.70 4.94
C LEU A 186 22.70 -9.16 6.38
N ILE A 187 23.80 -9.07 7.14
CA ILE A 187 23.90 -8.50 8.50
C ILE A 187 24.35 -7.03 8.43
N GLY A 188 24.03 -6.21 9.42
CA GLY A 188 24.46 -4.80 9.49
C GLY A 188 23.79 -3.88 8.45
N PRO A 189 24.52 -2.97 7.77
CA PRO A 189 23.94 -1.96 6.86
C PRO A 189 23.27 -2.55 5.62
N LEU A 190 23.53 -3.83 5.31
CA LEU A 190 22.95 -4.54 4.18
C LEU A 190 21.55 -5.11 4.48
N ARG A 191 21.08 -5.05 5.73
CA ARG A 191 19.75 -5.53 6.13
C ARG A 191 18.61 -4.84 5.38
N ARG A 192 18.80 -3.59 4.95
CA ARG A 192 17.84 -2.84 4.12
C ARG A 192 17.51 -3.53 2.79
N TYR A 193 18.40 -4.37 2.26
CA TYR A 193 18.19 -5.11 1.01
C TYR A 193 17.51 -6.47 1.21
N ARG A 194 17.28 -6.92 2.45
CA ARG A 194 16.64 -8.22 2.71
C ARG A 194 15.27 -8.27 2.05
N PRO A 195 14.93 -9.35 1.32
CA PRO A 195 13.63 -9.47 0.70
C PRO A 195 12.48 -9.33 1.73
N ILE A 196 11.37 -8.72 1.32
CA ILE A 196 10.20 -8.46 2.17
C ILE A 196 8.94 -9.09 1.57
N PRO A 197 8.17 -9.90 2.33
CA PRO A 197 6.89 -10.41 1.86
C PRO A 197 5.92 -9.27 1.54
N ALA A 198 5.24 -9.34 0.41
CA ALA A 198 4.25 -8.32 0.04
C ALA A 198 3.13 -8.16 1.08
N ALA A 199 2.74 -9.25 1.74
CA ALA A 199 1.79 -9.23 2.86
C ALA A 199 2.27 -8.38 4.06
N MET A 200 3.60 -8.20 4.24
CA MET A 200 4.17 -7.32 5.27
C MET A 200 4.10 -5.86 4.84
N VAL A 201 4.36 -5.55 3.57
CA VAL A 201 4.20 -4.19 3.04
C VAL A 201 2.74 -3.75 3.21
N ALA A 202 1.80 -4.58 2.76
CA ALA A 202 0.37 -4.32 2.93
C ALA A 202 -0.03 -4.14 4.41
N ALA A 203 0.53 -4.95 5.32
CA ALA A 203 0.27 -4.81 6.75
C ALA A 203 0.78 -3.48 7.33
N ALA A 204 1.95 -3.02 6.87
CA ALA A 204 2.52 -1.75 7.30
C ALA A 204 1.69 -0.57 6.79
N MET A 205 1.23 -0.62 5.53
CA MET A 205 0.37 0.41 4.93
C MET A 205 -0.91 0.62 5.74
N VAL A 206 -1.62 -0.48 6.05
CA VAL A 206 -2.82 -0.46 6.90
C VAL A 206 -2.53 0.12 8.28
N GLU A 207 -1.45 -0.33 8.93
CA GLU A 207 -1.09 0.15 10.26
C GLU A 207 -0.73 1.65 10.28
N VAL A 208 -0.02 2.16 9.26
CA VAL A 208 0.30 3.59 9.15
C VAL A 208 -0.98 4.40 8.94
N ALA A 209 -1.85 3.97 8.03
CA ALA A 209 -3.12 4.65 7.79
C ALA A 209 -4.03 4.60 9.04
N ALA A 210 -4.02 3.52 9.82
CA ALA A 210 -4.77 3.37 11.06
C ALA A 210 -4.28 4.30 12.19
N ARG A 211 -2.99 4.67 12.21
CA ARG A 211 -2.46 5.61 13.22
C ARG A 211 -2.88 7.06 12.97
N GLY A 212 -3.15 7.42 11.71
CA GLY A 212 -3.59 8.76 11.37
C GLY A 212 -2.51 9.85 11.53
N GLU A 213 -1.22 9.49 11.58
CA GLU A 213 -0.12 10.47 11.67
C GLU A 213 -0.07 11.33 10.39
N GLY A 214 -0.16 12.65 10.53
CA GLY A 214 -0.08 13.61 9.42
C GLY A 214 1.35 13.89 8.94
N GLY A 215 1.49 14.49 7.77
CA GLY A 215 2.78 14.90 7.18
C GLY A 215 3.31 13.95 6.10
N HIS A 216 4.55 14.19 5.67
CA HIS A 216 5.23 13.42 4.62
C HIS A 216 6.24 12.44 5.23
N HIS A 217 6.04 11.14 5.02
CA HIS A 217 6.89 10.09 5.57
C HIS A 217 7.42 9.14 4.50
N VAL A 218 8.67 8.70 4.67
CA VAL A 218 9.29 7.68 3.83
C VAL A 218 9.68 6.49 4.69
N TYR A 219 9.10 5.33 4.41
CA TYR A 219 9.36 4.07 5.12
C TYR A 219 10.18 3.14 4.23
N GLU A 220 11.47 2.99 4.54
CA GLU A 220 12.32 1.98 3.92
C GLU A 220 12.07 0.57 4.49
N SER A 221 12.58 -0.46 3.79
CA SER A 221 12.30 -1.87 4.05
C SER A 221 12.36 -2.29 5.53
N GLU A 222 13.35 -1.82 6.30
CA GLU A 222 13.46 -2.16 7.73
C GLU A 222 12.31 -1.57 8.57
N ALA A 223 11.94 -0.32 8.31
CA ALA A 223 10.82 0.34 8.98
C ALA A 223 9.50 -0.36 8.64
N ILE A 224 9.29 -0.72 7.37
CA ILE A 224 8.13 -1.51 6.93
C ILE A 224 8.05 -2.83 7.72
N TYR A 225 9.17 -3.55 7.83
CA TYR A 225 9.24 -4.78 8.62
C TYR A 225 8.94 -4.56 10.11
N ALA A 226 9.44 -3.49 10.70
CA ALA A 226 9.20 -3.17 12.11
C ALA A 226 7.73 -2.85 12.37
N ILE A 227 7.12 -2.00 11.54
CA ILE A 227 5.70 -1.61 11.62
C ILE A 227 4.81 -2.85 11.51
N ALA A 228 5.00 -3.65 10.46
CA ALA A 228 4.17 -4.83 10.22
C ALA A 228 4.30 -5.90 11.33
N ARG A 229 5.49 -6.08 11.93
CA ARG A 229 5.68 -6.98 13.08
C ARG A 229 4.98 -6.47 14.33
N ARG A 230 5.03 -5.16 14.59
CA ARG A 230 4.32 -4.53 15.71
C ARG A 230 2.81 -4.68 15.57
N ALA A 231 2.27 -4.44 14.36
CA ALA A 231 0.85 -4.62 14.06
C ALA A 231 0.38 -6.07 14.35
N ARG A 232 1.13 -7.08 13.91
CA ARG A 232 0.83 -8.50 14.19
C ARG A 232 0.80 -8.82 15.69
N ARG A 233 1.77 -8.31 16.45
CA ARG A 233 1.84 -8.52 17.91
C ARG A 233 0.67 -7.85 18.65
N ARG A 234 0.23 -6.67 18.18
CA ARG A 234 -0.95 -6.00 18.73
C ARG A 234 -2.21 -6.79 18.45
N ALA A 235 -2.38 -7.28 17.21
CA ALA A 235 -3.51 -8.12 16.83
C ALA A 235 -3.57 -9.45 17.62
N SER A 236 -2.42 -10.12 17.84
CA SER A 236 -2.38 -11.37 18.62
C SER A 236 -2.71 -11.14 20.10
N ARG A 237 -2.28 -10.02 20.69
CA ARG A 237 -2.62 -9.66 22.08
C ARG A 237 -4.11 -9.33 22.23
N ARG A 238 -4.72 -8.66 21.25
CA ARG A 238 -6.17 -8.37 21.25
C ARG A 238 -7.03 -9.64 21.14
N ARG A 239 -6.55 -10.66 20.42
CA ARG A 239 -7.26 -11.94 20.26
C ARG A 239 -7.02 -12.93 21.41
N GLY A 240 -6.03 -12.70 22.27
CA GLY A 240 -5.66 -13.56 23.39
C GLY A 240 -5.81 -12.88 24.75
N GLY A 241 -6.91 -12.16 24.99
CA GLY A 241 -7.22 -11.56 26.30
C GLY A 241 -7.17 -12.59 27.45
N PRO A 242 -6.99 -12.14 28.71
CA PRO A 242 -6.77 -13.05 29.84
C PRO A 242 -7.92 -14.07 29.92
N ALA A 243 -7.58 -15.34 30.09
CA ALA A 243 -8.56 -16.35 30.46
C ALA A 243 -9.34 -15.82 31.66
N GLY A 244 -10.67 -15.73 31.53
CA GLY A 244 -11.53 -15.36 32.65
C GLY A 244 -11.24 -16.28 33.84
N PRO A 245 -11.45 -15.80 35.09
CA PRO A 245 -11.22 -16.63 36.26
C PRO A 245 -11.99 -17.95 36.11
N PRO A 246 -11.39 -19.09 36.50
CA PRO A 246 -12.06 -20.38 36.41
C PRO A 246 -13.40 -20.32 37.16
N PRO A 247 -14.45 -21.01 36.69
CA PRO A 247 -15.73 -21.03 37.38
C PRO A 247 -15.50 -21.52 38.81
N ALA A 248 -16.05 -20.78 39.78
CA ALA A 248 -16.03 -21.18 41.17
C ALA A 248 -16.70 -22.56 41.27
N ALA A 249 -15.96 -23.53 41.81
CA ALA A 249 -16.47 -24.87 42.06
C ALA A 249 -17.64 -24.76 43.06
N ALA A 250 -18.82 -25.20 42.63
CA ALA A 250 -19.99 -25.41 43.46
C ALA A 250 -20.07 -26.87 43.88
#